data_AF-A0A4Z0QBK5-F1
#
_entry.id   AF-A0A4Z0QBK5-F1
#
_cell.length_a   1.000
_cell.length_b   1.000
_cell.length_c   1.000
_cell.angle_alpha   90.00
_cell.angle_beta   90.00
_cell.angle_gamma   90.00
#
_symmetry.space_group_name_H-M   'P 1'
#
loop_
_entity.id
_entity.type
_entity.pdbx_description
1 polymer ?
#
loop_
_entity_poly.entity_id
_entity_poly.type
_entity_poly.pdbx_seq_one_letter_code
_entity_poly.pdbx_strand_id
1 'polypeptide(L)'
;MLHVSILSPFSDKARQEQFDAVREALAAEPNAPTTLLLGNWRLDEDEVDAVVLRPHLITVLLLEPRGGRLAIRDFTHAAWQLDGRPLTGKAEADNPFQQFVQQKTVVAQALLPHLPPGIANLNFISGLLLFGEPVVFGSEVEERMSAVPAANNFQLLANPSRFTRRLAQLATPEIDLSEADLEQLAAELTAETPTTDQEPGDTSAADEAEDVIAQDKSNFLQQKATQLWRWLGADDIDDLDSAPYGYTESALAARNQEKQELERMRSAMQQQLAAQLRAMEAREAEREKSIAQLRAQLASAPAVAPEAAALQERLAVENREKEVLDAAIQASRAESEARNRELDAKIEQLEQLMQRLQTAPATAGAPTAPPLATETASPRPGFAPGKRSDAQIAFRQVRAWRRRLPRLAALGTGVVALALVVSGIKSLTAGPPTSFSQGGKWGLLEAGGDTLVAARYSAIGPFQDGRAVVEQARAFGFIDEDGQEVLPPTYDALNSYSGKYARVRIGDTYTFIDEQGQEFPSYYYNALDFAEGYAAVLDYRGWFYIEGPDEPASKPKLFREAYSFHQGLARVRLADGYTFITKDYLSSTEPDTKPFGRYSSATDFADGKARVTQDGRTFYIDEDGDPVE
;
A
#
# COMPACT_ATOMS: atom_id res chain seq x y z
N MET A 1 -18.48 20.17 6.24
CA MET A 1 -17.91 21.51 6.51
C MET A 1 -16.68 21.73 5.61
N LEU A 2 -16.48 22.91 5.02
CA LEU A 2 -15.32 23.16 4.12
C LEU A 2 -14.29 24.04 4.83
N HIS A 3 -13.10 23.50 5.04
CA HIS A 3 -11.92 24.22 5.53
C HIS A 3 -11.02 24.52 4.33
N VAL A 4 -10.58 25.76 4.19
CA VAL A 4 -9.69 26.19 3.10
C VAL A 4 -8.48 26.88 3.71
N SER A 5 -7.29 26.40 3.40
CA SER A 5 -6.04 27.06 3.77
C SER A 5 -5.21 27.27 2.50
N ILE A 6 -4.86 28.53 2.22
CA ILE A 6 -3.91 28.87 1.16
C ILE A 6 -2.58 29.14 1.85
N LEU A 7 -1.63 28.25 1.68
CA LEU A 7 -0.34 28.29 2.40
C LEU A 7 0.67 29.23 1.73
N SER A 8 0.46 29.55 0.44
CA SER A 8 1.21 30.56 -0.30
C SER A 8 0.38 31.15 -1.45
N PRO A 9 0.57 32.43 -1.84
CA PRO A 9 -0.15 32.99 -2.98
C PRO A 9 0.30 32.34 -4.30
N PHE A 10 -0.65 32.05 -5.18
CA PHE A 10 -0.31 31.56 -6.52
C PHE A 10 0.37 32.68 -7.33
N SER A 11 1.49 32.35 -7.98
CA SER A 11 2.21 33.28 -8.86
C SER A 11 1.52 33.53 -10.21
N ASP A 12 0.61 32.64 -10.61
CA ASP A 12 -0.15 32.69 -11.86
C ASP A 12 -1.63 32.96 -11.57
N LYS A 13 -2.16 34.04 -12.17
CA LYS A 13 -3.55 34.46 -12.03
C LYS A 13 -4.53 33.41 -12.55
N ALA A 14 -4.20 32.71 -13.64
CA ALA A 14 -5.10 31.72 -14.23
C ALA A 14 -5.26 30.49 -13.32
N ARG A 15 -4.18 30.08 -12.63
CA ARG A 15 -4.22 29.01 -11.62
C ARG A 15 -4.98 29.44 -10.36
N GLN A 16 -4.82 30.69 -9.94
CA GLN A 16 -5.60 31.25 -8.83
C GLN A 16 -7.11 31.18 -9.12
N GLU A 17 -7.53 31.65 -10.30
CA GLU A 17 -8.94 31.61 -10.74
C GLU A 17 -9.46 30.16 -10.79
N GLN A 18 -8.63 29.21 -11.24
CA GLN A 18 -8.99 27.79 -11.28
C GLN A 18 -9.11 27.16 -9.87
N PHE A 19 -8.22 27.53 -8.94
CA PHE A 19 -8.32 27.12 -7.54
C PHE A 19 -9.59 27.67 -6.87
N ASP A 20 -9.92 28.93 -7.13
CA ASP A 20 -11.15 29.54 -6.62
C ASP A 20 -12.40 28.85 -7.16
N ALA A 21 -12.40 28.42 -8.42
CA ALA A 21 -13.47 27.61 -9.00
C ALA A 21 -13.61 26.22 -8.34
N VAL A 22 -12.49 25.57 -7.98
CA VAL A 22 -12.50 24.31 -7.20
C VAL A 22 -13.13 24.54 -5.82
N ARG A 23 -12.74 25.61 -5.13
CA ARG A 23 -13.29 25.98 -3.83
C ARG A 23 -14.81 26.21 -3.91
N GLU A 24 -15.27 26.96 -4.91
CA GLU A 24 -16.71 27.21 -5.12
C GLU A 24 -17.48 25.93 -5.43
N ALA A 25 -16.92 25.04 -6.26
CA ALA A 25 -17.54 23.75 -6.58
C ALA A 25 -17.70 22.86 -5.33
N LEU A 26 -16.69 22.82 -4.44
CA LEU A 26 -16.75 22.10 -3.17
C LEU A 26 -17.76 22.73 -2.20
N ALA A 27 -17.85 24.05 -2.17
CA ALA A 27 -18.80 24.77 -1.31
C ALA A 27 -20.27 24.60 -1.76
N ALA A 28 -20.50 24.43 -3.07
CA ALA A 28 -21.81 24.25 -3.66
C ALA A 28 -22.34 22.79 -3.59
N GLU A 29 -21.55 21.83 -3.09
CA GLU A 29 -21.92 20.43 -3.03
C GLU A 29 -22.99 20.16 -1.94
N PRO A 30 -24.17 19.63 -2.29
CA PRO A 30 -25.22 19.33 -1.33
C PRO A 30 -24.85 18.10 -0.48
N ASN A 31 -24.98 18.21 0.84
CA ASN A 31 -24.58 17.16 1.81
C ASN A 31 -23.10 16.76 1.71
N ALA A 32 -22.22 17.72 1.42
CA ALA A 32 -20.79 17.47 1.30
C ALA A 32 -20.16 16.96 2.61
N PRO A 33 -19.27 15.96 2.55
CA PRO A 33 -18.49 15.53 3.71
C PRO A 33 -17.57 16.66 4.17
N THR A 34 -17.10 16.60 5.42
CA THR A 34 -16.06 17.51 5.89
C THR A 34 -14.83 17.41 4.99
N THR A 35 -14.44 18.55 4.44
CA THR A 35 -13.42 18.65 3.39
C THR A 35 -12.41 19.70 3.81
N LEU A 36 -11.13 19.34 3.78
CA LEU A 36 -10.01 20.27 3.90
C LEU A 36 -9.37 20.45 2.52
N LEU A 37 -9.33 21.69 2.05
CA LEU A 37 -8.69 22.10 0.81
C LEU A 37 -7.43 22.90 1.16
N LEU A 38 -6.26 22.33 0.84
CA LEU A 38 -4.97 22.99 0.95
C LEU A 38 -4.58 23.53 -0.43
N GLY A 39 -4.31 24.83 -0.52
CA GLY A 39 -3.92 25.50 -1.76
C GLY A 39 -2.46 25.92 -1.74
N ASN A 40 -1.77 25.66 -2.85
CA ASN A 40 -0.39 26.07 -3.12
C ASN A 40 0.56 25.72 -1.96
N TRP A 41 0.60 24.43 -1.63
CA TRP A 41 1.39 23.92 -0.53
C TRP A 41 2.85 23.77 -0.96
N ARG A 42 3.74 24.54 -0.32
CA ARG A 42 5.19 24.46 -0.53
C ARG A 42 5.79 23.45 0.42
N LEU A 43 6.34 22.38 -0.13
CA LEU A 43 7.00 21.31 0.61
C LEU A 43 8.41 21.16 0.07
N ASP A 44 9.42 21.51 0.88
CA ASP A 44 10.83 21.54 0.49
C ASP A 44 11.11 22.34 -0.79
N GLU A 45 11.45 21.64 -1.90
CA GLU A 45 11.71 22.22 -3.23
C GLU A 45 10.52 22.13 -4.19
N ASP A 46 9.40 21.50 -3.77
CA ASP A 46 8.22 21.25 -4.59
C ASP A 46 7.04 22.17 -4.23
N GLU A 47 6.33 22.66 -5.26
CA GLU A 47 5.05 23.36 -5.12
C GLU A 47 3.90 22.44 -5.53
N VAL A 48 3.00 22.12 -4.60
CA VAL A 48 1.78 21.34 -4.86
C VAL A 48 0.61 22.30 -5.07
N ASP A 49 -0.03 22.25 -6.25
CA ASP A 49 -1.08 23.21 -6.62
C ASP A 49 -2.26 23.16 -5.64
N ALA A 50 -2.81 21.98 -5.34
CA ALA A 50 -3.77 21.81 -4.26
C ALA A 50 -3.87 20.35 -3.77
N VAL A 51 -4.31 20.17 -2.51
CA VAL A 51 -4.61 18.86 -1.92
C VAL A 51 -6.01 18.91 -1.29
N VAL A 52 -6.81 17.88 -1.58
CA VAL A 52 -8.16 17.71 -1.01
C VAL A 52 -8.16 16.51 -0.07
N LEU A 53 -8.56 16.74 1.18
CA LEU A 53 -8.74 15.69 2.19
C LEU A 53 -10.22 15.59 2.59
N ARG A 54 -10.74 14.36 2.61
CA ARG A 54 -12.07 13.97 3.09
C ARG A 54 -11.96 12.64 3.85
N PRO A 55 -13.01 12.19 4.58
CA PRO A 55 -12.93 10.99 5.40
C PRO A 55 -12.39 9.74 4.72
N HIS A 56 -12.72 9.55 3.44
CA HIS A 56 -12.29 8.40 2.65
C HIS A 56 -11.43 8.77 1.44
N LEU A 57 -10.78 9.94 1.48
CA LEU A 57 -10.11 10.46 0.30
C LEU A 57 -8.98 11.42 0.64
N ILE A 58 -7.82 11.18 0.01
CA ILE A 58 -6.76 12.18 -0.12
C ILE A 58 -6.46 12.28 -1.62
N THR A 59 -6.60 13.46 -2.20
CA THR A 59 -6.36 13.70 -3.63
C THR A 59 -5.44 14.88 -3.86
N VAL A 60 -4.36 14.66 -4.61
CA VAL A 60 -3.47 15.71 -5.12
C VAL A 60 -4.07 16.26 -6.42
N LEU A 61 -4.29 17.56 -6.48
CA LEU A 61 -4.80 18.27 -7.66
C LEU A 61 -3.65 18.92 -8.40
N LEU A 62 -3.60 18.68 -9.71
CA LEU A 62 -2.73 19.39 -10.66
C LEU A 62 -3.59 20.33 -11.47
N LEU A 63 -3.23 21.62 -11.52
CA LEU A 63 -4.01 22.65 -12.20
C LEU A 63 -3.35 23.02 -13.54
N GLU A 64 -4.01 22.72 -14.65
CA GLU A 64 -3.64 23.18 -16.00
C GLU A 64 -4.72 24.13 -16.53
N PRO A 65 -4.50 25.45 -16.54
CA PRO A 65 -5.52 26.40 -16.97
C PRO A 65 -5.90 26.29 -18.45
N ARG A 66 -5.01 25.75 -19.29
CA ARG A 66 -5.20 25.69 -20.75
C ARG A 66 -6.11 24.53 -21.16
N GLY A 67 -6.86 24.73 -22.25
CA GLY A 67 -7.63 23.69 -22.94
C GLY A 67 -7.01 23.32 -24.28
N GLY A 68 -7.66 22.39 -25.01
CA GLY A 68 -7.21 21.99 -26.35
C GLY A 68 -7.16 20.49 -26.56
N ARG A 69 -6.41 20.05 -27.56
CA ARG A 69 -6.24 18.63 -27.89
C ARG A 69 -5.05 18.05 -27.12
N LEU A 70 -5.33 17.12 -26.20
CA LEU A 70 -4.31 16.40 -25.46
C LEU A 70 -3.75 15.25 -26.31
N ALA A 71 -2.44 15.28 -26.53
CA ALA A 71 -1.68 14.23 -27.18
C ALA A 71 -0.61 13.69 -26.21
N ILE A 72 -0.70 12.39 -25.93
CA ILE A 72 0.25 11.68 -25.06
C ILE A 72 0.98 10.67 -25.92
N ARG A 73 2.28 10.86 -26.17
CA ARG A 73 3.08 9.89 -26.96
C ARG A 73 3.45 8.66 -26.13
N ASP A 74 3.87 8.90 -24.89
CA ASP A 74 4.19 7.90 -23.86
C ASP A 74 3.64 8.46 -22.54
N PHE A 75 2.84 7.66 -21.84
CA PHE A 75 2.17 8.09 -20.61
C PHE A 75 3.15 8.28 -19.45
N THR A 76 4.17 7.41 -19.35
CA THR A 76 5.09 7.31 -18.21
C THR A 76 6.36 8.15 -18.36
N HIS A 77 6.85 8.38 -19.58
CA HIS A 77 8.16 8.99 -19.81
C HIS A 77 8.17 10.25 -20.68
N ALA A 78 7.21 10.40 -21.60
CA ALA A 78 7.26 11.54 -22.53
C ALA A 78 6.55 12.77 -21.97
N ALA A 79 7.00 13.93 -22.44
CA ALA A 79 6.27 15.18 -22.33
C ALA A 79 4.85 15.03 -22.90
N TRP A 80 3.85 15.40 -22.12
CA TRP A 80 2.47 15.47 -22.61
C TRP A 80 2.29 16.78 -23.35
N GLN A 81 1.53 16.76 -24.44
CA GLN A 81 1.35 17.94 -25.29
C GLN A 81 -0.11 18.34 -25.37
N LEU A 82 -0.38 19.62 -25.17
CA LEU A 82 -1.66 20.26 -25.40
C LEU A 82 -1.51 21.17 -26.62
N ASP A 83 -2.24 20.87 -27.70
CA ASP A 83 -2.13 21.58 -29.00
C ASP A 83 -0.68 21.70 -29.52
N GLY A 84 0.11 20.65 -29.33
CA GLY A 84 1.51 20.58 -29.78
C GLY A 84 2.51 21.36 -28.92
N ARG A 85 2.07 21.93 -27.79
CA ARG A 85 2.93 22.56 -26.78
C ARG A 85 3.01 21.66 -25.54
N PRO A 86 4.16 21.54 -24.87
CA PRO A 86 4.25 20.74 -23.65
C PRO A 86 3.31 21.29 -22.56
N LEU A 87 2.76 20.39 -21.74
CA LEU A 87 2.16 20.77 -20.48
C LEU A 87 3.26 21.28 -19.56
N THR A 88 3.20 22.56 -19.18
CA THR A 88 4.21 23.15 -18.29
C THR A 88 3.83 22.78 -16.87
N GLY A 89 4.35 21.64 -16.39
CA GLY A 89 4.47 21.39 -14.95
C GLY A 89 5.41 22.44 -14.36
N LYS A 90 5.08 22.97 -13.18
CA LYS A 90 6.09 23.71 -12.40
C LYS A 90 7.11 22.67 -11.92
N ALA A 91 8.40 23.01 -12.02
CA ALA A 91 9.58 22.17 -11.79
C ALA A 91 9.82 21.10 -12.88
N GLU A 92 10.57 21.45 -13.94
CA GLU A 92 11.28 20.58 -14.93
C GLU A 92 10.58 19.33 -15.53
N ALA A 93 9.33 19.05 -15.19
CA ALA A 93 8.59 17.86 -15.58
C ALA A 93 7.53 18.22 -16.63
N ASP A 94 7.81 17.87 -17.89
CA ASP A 94 6.85 18.00 -18.99
C ASP A 94 5.73 16.94 -18.94
N ASN A 95 5.70 16.10 -17.89
CA ASN A 95 4.76 15.00 -17.70
C ASN A 95 3.99 15.14 -16.37
N PRO A 96 2.68 15.48 -16.40
CA PRO A 96 1.84 15.61 -15.21
C PRO A 96 1.73 14.34 -14.36
N PHE A 97 1.81 13.14 -14.95
CA PHE A 97 1.77 11.90 -14.18
C PHE A 97 3.03 11.73 -13.33
N GLN A 98 4.22 12.05 -13.87
CA GLN A 98 5.46 12.03 -13.10
C GLN A 98 5.44 13.04 -11.96
N GLN A 99 4.92 14.25 -12.24
CA GLN A 99 4.73 15.28 -11.22
C GLN A 99 3.82 14.78 -10.09
N PHE A 100 2.70 14.12 -10.41
CA PHE A 100 1.83 13.52 -9.40
C PHE A 100 2.56 12.47 -8.56
N VAL A 101 3.33 11.56 -9.15
CA VAL A 101 3.97 10.49 -8.38
C VAL A 101 5.03 11.04 -7.42
N GLN A 102 5.78 12.06 -7.84
CA GLN A 102 6.69 12.79 -6.97
C GLN A 102 5.93 13.48 -5.82
N GLN A 103 4.94 14.32 -6.16
CA GLN A 103 4.14 15.06 -5.19
C GLN A 103 3.39 14.15 -4.21
N LYS A 104 2.91 12.98 -4.65
CA LYS A 104 2.26 11.99 -3.78
C LYS A 104 3.17 11.57 -2.63
N THR A 105 4.44 11.34 -2.91
CA THR A 105 5.43 10.89 -1.90
C THR A 105 5.68 12.00 -0.88
N VAL A 106 5.88 13.22 -1.36
CA VAL A 106 6.14 14.40 -0.52
C VAL A 106 4.92 14.75 0.33
N VAL A 107 3.71 14.73 -0.25
CA VAL A 107 2.45 14.94 0.49
C VAL A 107 2.22 13.85 1.53
N ALA A 108 2.52 12.58 1.22
CA ALA A 108 2.41 11.49 2.18
C ALA A 108 3.35 11.71 3.38
N GLN A 109 4.61 12.07 3.12
CA GLN A 109 5.59 12.35 4.18
C GLN A 109 5.21 13.58 5.00
N ALA A 110 4.67 14.62 4.37
CA ALA A 110 4.23 15.83 5.06
C ALA A 110 2.99 15.60 5.94
N LEU A 111 2.06 14.73 5.53
CA LEU A 111 0.86 14.41 6.30
C LEU A 111 1.13 13.40 7.43
N LEU A 112 2.11 12.50 7.27
CA LEU A 112 2.37 11.40 8.20
C LEU A 112 2.52 11.83 9.68
N PRO A 113 3.20 12.94 10.04
CA PRO A 113 3.32 13.37 11.44
C PRO A 113 2.01 13.86 12.06
N HIS A 114 1.09 14.33 11.23
CA HIS A 114 -0.20 14.90 11.64
C HIS A 114 -1.33 13.87 11.63
N LEU A 115 -1.09 12.68 11.08
CA LEU A 115 -2.08 11.63 10.99
C LEU A 115 -1.91 10.58 12.11
N PRO A 116 -3.01 10.11 12.71
CA PRO A 116 -2.96 9.03 13.69
C PRO A 116 -2.42 7.73 13.07
N PRO A 117 -1.59 6.95 13.79
CA PRO A 117 -0.93 5.76 13.24
C PRO A 117 -1.95 4.66 12.89
N GLY A 118 -1.86 4.13 11.66
CA GLY A 118 -2.67 2.99 11.20
C GLY A 118 -4.07 3.34 10.67
N ILE A 119 -4.41 4.63 10.57
CA ILE A 119 -5.75 5.10 10.18
C ILE A 119 -5.86 5.46 8.69
N ALA A 120 -4.75 5.84 8.04
CA ALA A 120 -4.75 6.15 6.61
C ALA A 120 -3.63 5.40 5.89
N ASN A 121 -4.00 4.55 4.94
CA ASN A 121 -3.06 3.94 4.01
C ASN A 121 -2.71 4.95 2.90
N LEU A 122 -1.63 5.71 3.10
CA LEU A 122 -1.21 6.79 2.20
C LEU A 122 -0.79 6.30 0.79
N ASN A 123 -0.71 4.98 0.58
CA ASN A 123 -0.55 4.42 -0.76
C ASN A 123 -1.76 4.69 -1.68
N PHE A 124 -2.94 4.97 -1.10
CA PHE A 124 -4.17 5.25 -1.83
C PHE A 124 -4.41 6.74 -2.14
N ILE A 125 -3.44 7.61 -1.88
CA ILE A 125 -3.50 8.99 -2.36
C ILE A 125 -3.69 8.98 -3.88
N SER A 126 -4.77 9.62 -4.32
CA SER A 126 -5.15 9.74 -5.72
C SER A 126 -4.65 11.05 -6.32
N GLY A 127 -4.50 11.10 -7.64
CA GLY A 127 -4.12 12.29 -8.38
C GLY A 127 -5.18 12.66 -9.40
N LEU A 128 -5.45 13.95 -9.55
CA LEU A 128 -6.44 14.45 -10.50
C LEU A 128 -5.87 15.65 -11.26
N LEU A 129 -5.71 15.51 -12.58
CA LEU A 129 -5.38 16.63 -13.46
C LEU A 129 -6.65 17.35 -13.87
N LEU A 130 -6.76 18.61 -13.46
CA LEU A 130 -7.91 19.47 -13.75
C LEU A 130 -7.54 20.49 -14.83
N PHE A 131 -8.31 20.47 -15.92
CA PHE A 131 -8.19 21.48 -16.98
C PHE A 131 -9.13 22.66 -16.75
N GLY A 132 -8.62 23.89 -16.90
CA GLY A 132 -9.39 25.13 -16.74
C GLY A 132 -10.34 25.39 -17.91
N GLU A 133 -9.97 24.91 -19.10
CA GLU A 133 -10.79 24.96 -20.31
C GLU A 133 -11.06 23.54 -20.84
N PRO A 134 -12.10 23.34 -21.68
CA PRO A 134 -12.42 22.02 -22.21
C PRO A 134 -11.27 21.36 -22.98
N VAL A 135 -11.02 20.09 -22.70
CA VAL A 135 -10.00 19.28 -23.38
C VAL A 135 -10.62 18.16 -24.20
N VAL A 136 -10.09 17.96 -25.40
CA VAL A 136 -10.40 16.80 -26.24
C VAL A 136 -9.25 15.80 -26.12
N PHE A 137 -9.56 14.63 -25.57
CA PHE A 137 -8.62 13.51 -25.53
C PHE A 137 -8.49 12.90 -26.93
N GLY A 138 -7.27 12.59 -27.37
CA GLY A 138 -7.09 11.67 -28.48
C GLY A 138 -7.67 10.29 -28.13
N SER A 139 -8.18 9.54 -29.11
CA SER A 139 -8.73 8.18 -28.91
C SER A 139 -7.75 7.21 -28.24
N GLU A 140 -6.45 7.50 -28.31
CA GLU A 140 -5.36 6.68 -27.75
C GLU A 140 -5.07 6.99 -26.27
N VAL A 141 -5.64 8.05 -25.69
CA VAL A 141 -5.29 8.51 -24.33
C VAL A 141 -5.84 7.56 -23.27
N GLU A 142 -7.14 7.24 -23.33
CA GLU A 142 -7.77 6.32 -22.34
C GLU A 142 -7.19 4.91 -22.44
N GLU A 143 -6.92 4.43 -23.66
CA GLU A 143 -6.29 3.13 -23.90
C GLU A 143 -4.88 3.09 -23.28
N ARG A 144 -4.07 4.12 -23.49
CA ARG A 144 -2.72 4.24 -22.90
C ARG A 144 -2.75 4.38 -21.37
N MET A 145 -3.73 5.07 -20.81
CA MET A 145 -3.94 5.15 -19.36
C MET A 145 -4.30 3.78 -18.77
N SER A 146 -5.20 3.05 -19.41
CA SER A 146 -5.61 1.71 -18.97
C SER A 146 -4.49 0.67 -19.06
N ALA A 147 -3.52 0.88 -19.96
CA ALA A 147 -2.37 0.00 -20.15
C ALA A 147 -1.29 0.15 -19.06
N VAL A 148 -1.40 1.16 -18.19
CA VAL A 148 -0.43 1.42 -17.10
C VAL A 148 -1.14 1.21 -15.76
N PRO A 149 -0.99 0.04 -15.10
CA PRO A 149 -1.63 -0.23 -13.82
C PRO A 149 -1.29 0.78 -12.71
N ALA A 150 -0.09 1.37 -12.75
CA ALA A 150 0.31 2.44 -11.83
C ALA A 150 -0.49 3.75 -11.99
N ALA A 151 -1.23 3.91 -13.11
CA ALA A 151 -2.09 5.05 -13.37
C ALA A 151 -3.51 4.88 -12.79
N ASN A 152 -3.84 3.74 -12.16
CA ASN A 152 -5.17 3.48 -11.60
C ASN A 152 -5.63 4.55 -10.60
N ASN A 153 -4.67 5.17 -9.90
CA ASN A 153 -4.93 6.23 -8.93
C ASN A 153 -4.75 7.64 -9.53
N PHE A 154 -4.53 7.79 -10.84
CA PHE A 154 -4.36 9.07 -11.52
C PHE A 154 -5.44 9.28 -12.59
N GLN A 155 -6.24 10.34 -12.46
CA GLN A 155 -7.37 10.61 -13.35
C GLN A 155 -7.24 11.95 -14.07
N LEU A 156 -7.79 12.03 -15.29
CA LEU A 156 -7.90 13.24 -16.07
C LEU A 156 -9.33 13.75 -16.07
N LEU A 157 -9.52 15.05 -15.86
CA LEU A 157 -10.83 15.67 -15.90
C LEU A 157 -10.91 16.77 -16.97
N ALA A 158 -11.47 16.42 -18.13
CA ALA A 158 -11.66 17.34 -19.25
C ALA A 158 -12.70 18.45 -19.01
N ASN A 159 -13.57 18.30 -18.01
CA ASN A 159 -14.61 19.29 -17.73
C ASN A 159 -14.75 19.52 -16.21
N PRO A 160 -14.50 20.76 -15.72
CA PRO A 160 -14.53 21.08 -14.30
C PRO A 160 -15.93 20.91 -13.67
N SER A 161 -17.02 21.00 -14.45
CA SER A 161 -18.39 20.79 -13.92
C SER A 161 -18.64 19.39 -13.34
N ARG A 162 -17.79 18.41 -13.67
CA ARG A 162 -17.89 17.02 -13.18
C ARG A 162 -16.96 16.75 -11.98
N PHE A 163 -16.29 17.77 -11.46
CA PHE A 163 -15.25 17.66 -10.46
C PHE A 163 -15.71 16.96 -9.17
N THR A 164 -16.75 17.47 -8.49
CA THR A 164 -17.24 16.90 -7.22
C THR A 164 -17.72 15.46 -7.36
N ARG A 165 -18.44 15.16 -8.46
CA ARG A 165 -18.88 13.80 -8.77
C ARG A 165 -17.69 12.85 -8.97
N ARG A 166 -16.63 13.32 -9.65
CA ARG A 166 -15.43 12.51 -9.87
C ARG A 166 -14.64 12.29 -8.59
N LEU A 167 -14.54 13.32 -7.77
CA LEU A 167 -13.93 13.26 -6.45
C LEU A 167 -14.61 12.23 -5.54
N ALA A 168 -15.94 12.15 -5.57
CA ALA A 168 -16.69 11.12 -4.82
C ALA A 168 -16.41 9.67 -5.30
N GLN A 169 -16.06 9.48 -6.58
CA GLN A 169 -15.73 8.15 -7.12
C GLN A 169 -14.32 7.68 -6.73
N LEU A 170 -13.46 8.58 -6.29
CA LEU A 170 -12.09 8.26 -5.84
C LEU A 170 -12.03 7.84 -4.37
N ALA A 171 -13.16 7.90 -3.65
CA ALA A 171 -13.19 7.54 -2.24
C ALA A 171 -12.91 6.05 -2.02
N THR A 172 -12.10 5.73 -1.01
CA THR A 172 -11.66 4.38 -0.68
C THR A 172 -11.73 4.12 0.83
N PRO A 173 -12.15 2.93 1.29
CA PRO A 173 -12.17 2.59 2.71
C PRO A 173 -10.76 2.47 3.33
N GLU A 174 -9.71 2.46 2.51
CA GLU A 174 -8.31 2.37 2.93
C GLU A 174 -7.78 3.69 3.53
N ILE A 175 -8.54 4.78 3.35
CA ILE A 175 -8.33 6.06 4.02
C ILE A 175 -9.51 6.21 4.99
N ASP A 176 -9.25 6.27 6.29
CA ASP A 176 -10.30 6.35 7.33
C ASP A 176 -10.10 7.58 8.23
N LEU A 177 -10.10 8.77 7.65
CA LEU A 177 -9.97 10.02 8.40
C LEU A 177 -11.31 10.37 9.05
N SER A 178 -11.35 10.55 10.37
CA SER A 178 -12.57 11.04 11.01
C SER A 178 -12.76 12.55 10.74
N GLU A 179 -13.99 13.05 10.91
CA GLU A 179 -14.23 14.50 10.81
C GLU A 179 -13.40 15.28 11.85
N ALA A 180 -13.18 14.70 13.04
CA ALA A 180 -12.36 15.30 14.10
C ALA A 180 -10.88 15.37 13.70
N ASP A 181 -10.36 14.33 13.01
CA ASP A 181 -8.98 14.34 12.51
C ASP A 181 -8.78 15.45 11.46
N LEU A 182 -9.76 15.64 10.57
CA LEU A 182 -9.73 16.71 9.57
C LEU A 182 -9.81 18.11 10.20
N GLU A 183 -10.61 18.29 11.25
CA GLU A 183 -10.70 19.54 12.00
C GLU A 183 -9.39 19.84 12.75
N GLN A 184 -8.77 18.83 13.37
CA GLN A 184 -7.47 18.97 14.02
C GLN A 184 -6.38 19.33 13.02
N LEU A 185 -6.33 18.62 11.89
CA LEU A 185 -5.34 18.86 10.84
C LEU A 185 -5.51 20.26 10.22
N ALA A 186 -6.75 20.72 10.06
CA ALA A 186 -7.04 22.09 9.64
C ALA A 186 -6.54 23.12 10.66
N ALA A 187 -6.70 22.87 11.97
CA ALA A 187 -6.24 23.76 13.02
C ALA A 187 -4.70 23.82 13.10
N GLU A 188 -4.02 22.68 13.00
CA GLU A 188 -2.55 22.58 13.03
C GLU A 188 -1.92 23.29 11.83
N LEU A 189 -2.40 23.03 10.61
CA LEU A 189 -1.86 23.63 9.39
C LEU A 189 -2.19 25.12 9.22
N THR A 190 -3.16 25.64 9.98
CA THR A 190 -3.48 27.09 10.01
C THR A 190 -2.67 27.82 11.09
N ALA A 191 -2.25 27.13 12.16
CA ALA A 191 -1.53 27.72 13.29
C ALA A 191 -0.05 28.08 12.99
N GLU A 192 0.52 27.62 11.88
CA GLU A 192 1.92 27.89 11.49
C GLU A 192 2.16 29.23 10.77
N THR A 193 1.17 30.13 10.72
CA THR A 193 1.45 31.54 10.36
C THR A 193 1.65 32.38 11.63
N PRO A 194 2.89 32.76 12.00
CA PRO A 194 3.06 33.86 12.94
C PRO A 194 2.72 35.15 12.21
N THR A 195 1.44 35.54 12.22
CA THR A 195 1.08 36.95 12.08
C THR A 195 1.73 37.70 13.24
N THR A 196 2.90 38.28 12.96
CA THR A 196 3.50 39.29 13.82
C THR A 196 2.76 40.60 13.55
N ASP A 197 1.53 40.70 14.04
CA ASP A 197 0.90 42.00 14.28
C ASP A 197 1.31 42.44 15.69
N GLN A 198 2.43 43.15 15.75
CA GLN A 198 2.73 44.08 16.83
C GLN A 198 2.95 45.46 16.23
N GLU A 199 1.89 46.27 16.23
CA GLU A 199 2.03 47.69 16.53
C GLU A 199 2.22 47.82 18.06
N PRO A 200 3.02 48.78 18.57
CA PRO A 200 2.81 50.20 18.31
C PRO A 200 4.08 51.09 18.21
N GLY A 201 3.97 52.25 17.56
CA GLY A 201 5.04 53.26 17.62
C GLY A 201 4.95 54.43 16.65
N ASP A 202 3.90 55.25 16.82
CA ASP A 202 3.82 56.70 16.56
C ASP A 202 4.99 57.40 15.82
N THR A 203 4.74 57.95 14.63
CA THR A 203 5.24 59.29 14.20
C THR A 203 4.59 59.78 12.89
N SER A 204 3.62 60.69 13.03
CA SER A 204 3.48 61.98 12.31
C SER A 204 4.03 62.11 10.86
N ALA A 205 3.15 62.35 9.88
CA ALA A 205 2.90 63.68 9.27
C ALA A 205 2.19 63.64 7.89
N ALA A 206 1.20 64.54 7.74
CA ALA A 206 0.71 65.25 6.53
C ALA A 206 0.04 64.44 5.40
N ASP A 207 -1.29 64.59 5.24
CA ASP A 207 -1.99 65.43 4.21
C ASP A 207 -1.97 64.73 2.82
N GLU A 208 -3.07 64.44 2.12
CA GLU A 208 -4.17 65.32 1.68
C GLU A 208 -5.44 64.50 1.31
N ALA A 209 -6.58 65.22 1.28
CA ALA A 209 -7.95 64.82 0.88
C ALA A 209 -8.08 64.42 -0.62
N GLU A 210 -9.14 63.83 -1.19
CA GLU A 210 -10.60 64.10 -1.14
C GLU A 210 -11.45 62.90 -1.67
N ASP A 211 -12.65 62.75 -1.09
CA ASP A 211 -13.99 62.35 -1.59
C ASP A 211 -14.22 61.54 -2.89
N VAL A 212 -15.13 60.54 -2.83
CA VAL A 212 -16.56 60.62 -3.27
C VAL A 212 -17.34 59.32 -2.94
N ILE A 213 -18.32 59.50 -2.04
CA ILE A 213 -19.72 59.01 -1.90
C ILE A 213 -20.23 57.69 -2.56
N ALA A 214 -21.03 57.03 -1.72
CA ALA A 214 -21.78 55.77 -1.78
C ALA A 214 -23.02 55.67 -2.72
N GLN A 215 -23.60 54.46 -2.68
CA GLN A 215 -24.90 53.94 -3.19
C GLN A 215 -24.75 53.09 -4.46
N ASP A 216 -25.28 51.86 -4.56
CA ASP A 216 -26.70 51.57 -4.38
C ASP A 216 -26.99 50.08 -4.07
N LYS A 217 -27.64 49.82 -2.92
CA LYS A 217 -28.34 48.58 -2.57
C LYS A 217 -29.83 48.79 -2.86
N SER A 218 -30.26 48.61 -4.11
CA SER A 218 -31.69 48.69 -4.46
C SER A 218 -32.18 47.58 -5.40
N ASN A 219 -31.30 46.80 -6.05
CA ASN A 219 -31.74 45.81 -7.05
C ASN A 219 -31.82 44.34 -6.58
N PHE A 220 -31.64 44.09 -5.27
CA PHE A 220 -31.89 42.77 -4.67
C PHE A 220 -33.40 42.47 -4.52
N LEU A 221 -34.25 43.48 -4.39
CA LEU A 221 -35.69 43.29 -4.08
C LEU A 221 -36.60 43.20 -5.32
N GLN A 222 -36.13 43.59 -6.50
CA GLN A 222 -36.96 43.61 -7.70
C GLN A 222 -36.80 42.37 -8.58
N GLN A 223 -35.67 41.67 -8.54
CA GLN A 223 -35.47 40.45 -9.33
C GLN A 223 -36.00 39.18 -8.64
N LYS A 224 -36.20 39.21 -7.31
CA LYS A 224 -36.86 38.11 -6.58
C LYS A 224 -38.38 38.05 -6.76
N ALA A 225 -39.00 39.07 -7.36
CA ALA A 225 -40.42 39.02 -7.73
C ALA A 225 -40.69 38.13 -8.96
N THR A 226 -39.66 37.84 -9.78
CA THR A 226 -39.81 37.07 -11.03
C THR A 226 -39.55 35.57 -10.84
N GLN A 227 -39.13 35.13 -9.65
CA GLN A 227 -39.07 33.70 -9.30
C GLN A 227 -40.45 33.09 -9.00
N LEU A 228 -41.54 33.88 -8.90
CA LEU A 228 -42.83 33.36 -8.43
C LEU A 228 -43.79 32.86 -9.53
N TRP A 229 -43.53 33.11 -10.81
CA TRP A 229 -44.48 32.80 -11.90
C TRP A 229 -44.15 31.57 -12.75
N ARG A 230 -42.98 30.94 -12.58
CA ARG A 230 -42.59 29.73 -13.33
C ARG A 230 -42.63 28.43 -12.53
N TRP A 231 -43.12 28.52 -11.29
CA TRP A 231 -43.30 27.41 -10.36
C TRP A 231 -44.70 26.74 -10.47
N LEU A 232 -45.50 27.07 -11.48
CA LEU A 232 -46.88 26.55 -11.66
C LEU A 232 -47.08 25.89 -13.05
N GLY A 233 -46.73 24.60 -13.14
CA GLY A 233 -47.40 23.51 -13.91
C GLY A 233 -47.83 23.63 -15.39
N ALA A 234 -47.36 22.64 -16.17
CA ALA A 234 -47.95 21.94 -17.34
C ALA A 234 -47.81 22.49 -18.78
N ASP A 235 -47.28 21.57 -19.62
CA ASP A 235 -47.34 21.33 -21.08
C ASP A 235 -46.91 22.41 -22.11
N ASP A 236 -45.89 22.08 -22.91
CA ASP A 236 -46.13 21.47 -24.24
C ASP A 236 -44.92 20.65 -24.72
N ILE A 237 -45.23 19.46 -25.23
CA ILE A 237 -44.39 18.57 -26.02
C ILE A 237 -44.55 18.99 -27.48
N ASP A 238 -43.43 19.19 -28.19
CA ASP A 238 -43.18 18.66 -29.55
C ASP A 238 -41.86 19.24 -30.06
N ASP A 239 -40.84 18.39 -30.15
CA ASP A 239 -40.10 18.14 -31.40
C ASP A 239 -39.00 17.10 -31.12
N LEU A 240 -39.31 15.88 -31.56
CA LEU A 240 -38.40 14.76 -31.72
C LEU A 240 -37.52 14.96 -32.97
N ASP A 241 -36.41 14.22 -32.95
CA ASP A 241 -35.51 13.91 -34.06
C ASP A 241 -34.47 14.97 -34.45
N SER A 242 -33.27 14.86 -33.85
CA SER A 242 -32.03 14.57 -34.60
C SER A 242 -30.75 14.65 -33.74
N ALA A 243 -30.29 13.52 -33.19
CA ALA A 243 -28.87 13.16 -33.07
C ALA A 243 -28.72 11.69 -32.60
N PRO A 244 -27.81 10.90 -33.20
CA PRO A 244 -27.83 9.45 -33.10
C PRO A 244 -27.10 8.95 -31.83
N TYR A 245 -27.84 8.36 -30.90
CA TYR A 245 -27.28 7.44 -29.90
C TYR A 245 -27.76 6.02 -30.21
N GLY A 246 -26.84 5.16 -30.65
CA GLY A 246 -27.05 3.73 -30.67
C GLY A 246 -27.01 3.19 -29.25
N TYR A 247 -28.18 3.01 -28.63
CA TYR A 247 -28.36 1.99 -27.60
C TYR A 247 -28.30 0.64 -28.32
N THR A 248 -27.22 -0.10 -28.14
CA THR A 248 -27.16 -1.49 -28.59
C THR A 248 -27.66 -2.39 -27.46
N GLU A 249 -28.57 -3.31 -27.79
CA GLU A 249 -29.00 -4.42 -26.92
C GLU A 249 -27.81 -5.21 -26.32
N SER A 250 -26.61 -5.07 -26.89
CA SER A 250 -25.36 -5.65 -26.39
C SER A 250 -24.91 -5.14 -25.01
N ALA A 251 -25.23 -3.90 -24.61
CA ALA A 251 -24.80 -3.36 -23.30
C ALA A 251 -25.65 -3.89 -22.13
N LEU A 252 -26.95 -4.10 -22.36
CA LEU A 252 -27.83 -4.77 -21.40
C LEU A 252 -27.55 -6.27 -21.36
N ALA A 253 -27.24 -6.88 -22.51
CA ALA A 253 -26.81 -8.27 -22.60
C ALA A 253 -25.48 -8.50 -21.86
N ALA A 254 -24.49 -7.61 -22.00
CA ALA A 254 -23.20 -7.70 -21.30
C ALA A 254 -23.37 -7.64 -19.77
N ARG A 255 -24.21 -6.73 -19.26
CA ARG A 255 -24.49 -6.62 -17.82
C ARG A 255 -25.28 -7.83 -17.28
N ASN A 256 -26.18 -8.39 -18.08
CA ASN A 256 -26.88 -9.62 -17.72
C ASN A 256 -25.96 -10.85 -17.79
N GLN A 257 -24.99 -10.87 -18.71
CA GLN A 257 -23.95 -11.90 -18.78
C GLN A 257 -23.03 -11.83 -17.55
N GLU A 258 -22.58 -10.65 -17.16
CA GLU A 258 -21.74 -10.45 -15.97
C GLU A 258 -22.46 -10.90 -14.69
N LYS A 259 -23.75 -10.58 -14.56
CA LYS A 259 -24.58 -11.08 -13.44
C LYS A 259 -24.71 -12.61 -13.44
N GLN A 260 -24.93 -13.22 -14.61
CA GLN A 260 -24.99 -14.68 -14.73
C GLN A 260 -23.63 -15.34 -14.43
N GLU A 261 -22.53 -14.68 -14.76
CA GLU A 261 -21.17 -15.14 -14.47
C GLU A 261 -20.88 -15.12 -12.97
N LEU A 262 -21.30 -14.08 -12.26
CA LEU A 262 -21.22 -13.98 -10.80
C LEU A 262 -22.09 -15.03 -10.10
N GLU A 263 -23.32 -15.26 -10.58
CA GLU A 263 -24.20 -16.31 -10.04
C GLU A 263 -23.61 -17.71 -10.26
N ARG A 264 -23.00 -17.96 -11.42
CA ARG A 264 -22.26 -19.20 -11.69
C ARG A 264 -21.07 -19.35 -10.76
N MET A 265 -20.26 -18.31 -10.59
CA MET A 265 -19.10 -18.33 -9.69
C MET A 265 -19.51 -18.60 -8.24
N ARG A 266 -20.57 -17.95 -7.75
CA ARG A 266 -21.13 -18.20 -6.42
C ARG A 266 -21.61 -19.65 -6.28
N SER A 267 -22.32 -20.18 -7.28
CA SER A 267 -22.81 -21.56 -7.26
C SER A 267 -21.65 -22.59 -7.29
N ALA A 268 -20.60 -22.32 -8.07
CA ALA A 268 -19.41 -23.16 -8.15
C ALA A 268 -18.66 -23.18 -6.81
N MET A 269 -18.52 -22.01 -6.17
CA MET A 269 -17.91 -21.90 -4.85
C MET A 269 -18.71 -22.66 -3.78
N GLN A 270 -20.05 -22.54 -3.80
CA GLN A 270 -20.92 -23.30 -2.89
C GLN A 270 -20.84 -24.81 -3.10
N GLN A 271 -20.76 -25.27 -4.36
CA GLN A 271 -20.58 -26.69 -4.68
C GLN A 271 -19.22 -27.19 -4.23
N GLN A 272 -18.16 -26.41 -4.41
CA GLN A 272 -16.82 -26.75 -3.97
C GLN A 272 -16.74 -26.88 -2.44
N LEU A 273 -17.36 -25.95 -1.71
CA LEU A 273 -17.43 -26.02 -0.25
C LEU A 273 -18.23 -27.26 0.22
N ALA A 274 -19.38 -27.53 -0.41
CA ALA A 274 -20.18 -28.72 -0.10
C ALA A 274 -19.43 -30.03 -0.41
N ALA A 275 -18.63 -30.06 -1.48
CA ALA A 275 -17.80 -31.21 -1.82
C ALA A 275 -16.67 -31.42 -0.79
N GLN A 276 -16.04 -30.33 -0.32
CA GLN A 276 -15.03 -30.41 0.72
C GLN A 276 -15.60 -30.92 2.05
N LEU A 277 -16.78 -30.43 2.46
CA LEU A 277 -17.44 -30.89 3.68
C LEU A 277 -17.77 -32.39 3.61
N ARG A 278 -18.35 -32.88 2.51
CA ARG A 278 -18.62 -34.32 2.32
C ARG A 278 -17.34 -35.16 2.32
N ALA A 279 -16.25 -34.65 1.76
CA ALA A 279 -14.97 -35.34 1.77
C ALA A 279 -14.37 -35.42 3.17
N MET A 280 -14.53 -34.38 4.01
CA MET A 280 -14.12 -34.42 5.42
C MET A 280 -14.98 -35.41 6.22
N GLU A 281 -16.30 -35.37 6.07
CA GLU A 281 -17.22 -36.31 6.73
C GLU A 281 -16.91 -37.77 6.35
N ALA A 282 -16.58 -38.05 5.08
CA ALA A 282 -16.18 -39.38 4.64
C ALA A 282 -14.88 -39.85 5.32
N ARG A 283 -13.88 -38.97 5.44
CA ARG A 283 -12.61 -39.27 6.13
C ARG A 283 -12.79 -39.49 7.63
N GLU A 284 -13.73 -38.80 8.25
CA GLU A 284 -14.08 -39.02 9.65
C GLU A 284 -14.77 -40.36 9.84
N ALA A 285 -15.74 -40.69 8.97
CA ALA A 285 -16.42 -41.99 9.01
C ALA A 285 -15.46 -43.17 8.78
N GLU A 286 -14.46 -43.03 7.90
CA GLU A 286 -13.40 -44.03 7.71
C GLU A 286 -12.53 -44.20 8.96
N ARG A 287 -12.13 -43.10 9.60
CA ARG A 287 -11.37 -43.13 10.87
C ARG A 287 -12.18 -43.72 12.03
N GLU A 288 -13.48 -43.45 12.12
CA GLU A 288 -14.30 -44.08 13.16
C GLU A 288 -14.41 -45.60 12.95
N LYS A 289 -14.47 -46.05 11.69
CA LYS A 289 -14.41 -47.49 11.38
C LYS A 289 -13.05 -48.09 11.75
N SER A 290 -11.93 -47.40 11.51
CA SER A 290 -10.60 -47.90 11.91
C SER A 290 -10.46 -48.03 13.43
N ILE A 291 -10.89 -47.02 14.19
CA ILE A 291 -10.90 -47.05 15.66
C ILE A 291 -11.79 -48.19 16.17
N ALA A 292 -12.97 -48.40 15.57
CA ALA A 292 -13.87 -49.48 15.95
C ALA A 292 -13.24 -50.87 15.66
N GLN A 293 -12.55 -51.03 14.53
CA GLN A 293 -11.83 -52.25 14.21
C GLN A 293 -10.66 -52.51 15.17
N LEU A 294 -9.88 -51.48 15.50
CA LEU A 294 -8.78 -51.59 16.48
C LEU A 294 -9.31 -51.97 17.86
N ARG A 295 -10.43 -51.40 18.30
CA ARG A 295 -11.09 -51.79 19.56
C ARG A 295 -11.56 -53.25 19.54
N ALA A 296 -12.15 -53.70 18.44
CA ALA A 296 -12.59 -55.09 18.29
C ALA A 296 -11.41 -56.07 18.31
N GLN A 297 -10.31 -55.73 17.63
CA GLN A 297 -9.06 -56.52 17.66
C GLN A 297 -8.50 -56.58 19.09
N LEU A 298 -8.47 -55.45 19.80
CA LEU A 298 -8.01 -55.39 21.19
C LEU A 298 -8.86 -56.26 22.12
N ALA A 299 -10.17 -56.29 21.93
CA ALA A 299 -11.09 -57.11 22.72
C ALA A 299 -10.91 -58.62 22.48
N SER A 300 -10.37 -59.00 21.31
CA SER A 300 -10.08 -60.40 20.96
C SER A 300 -8.67 -60.88 21.33
N ALA A 301 -7.78 -59.95 21.72
CA ALA A 301 -6.39 -60.26 22.03
C ALA A 301 -6.22 -60.71 23.50
N PRO A 302 -5.46 -61.79 23.79
CA PRO A 302 -5.20 -62.23 25.16
C PRO A 302 -4.37 -61.18 25.92
N ALA A 303 -4.86 -60.79 27.12
CA ALA A 303 -4.43 -59.63 27.90
C ALA A 303 -2.95 -59.58 28.39
N VAL A 304 -2.11 -60.53 27.99
CA VAL A 304 -0.70 -60.66 28.44
C VAL A 304 0.29 -60.69 27.27
N ALA A 305 -0.18 -60.56 26.02
CA ALA A 305 0.69 -60.57 24.84
C ALA A 305 1.28 -59.16 24.56
N PRO A 306 2.56 -59.05 24.11
CA PRO A 306 3.17 -57.77 23.73
C PRO A 306 2.42 -57.05 22.60
N GLU A 307 1.68 -57.79 21.78
CA GLU A 307 0.80 -57.25 20.73
C GLU A 307 -0.36 -56.43 21.30
N ALA A 308 -0.87 -56.75 22.49
CA ALA A 308 -1.95 -55.99 23.13
C ALA A 308 -1.47 -54.62 23.62
N ALA A 309 -0.21 -54.52 24.09
CA ALA A 309 0.39 -53.24 24.49
C ALA A 309 0.64 -52.33 23.29
N ALA A 310 1.14 -52.87 22.18
CA ALA A 310 1.35 -52.11 20.95
C ALA A 310 0.03 -51.61 20.32
N LEU A 311 -1.04 -52.41 20.37
CA LEU A 311 -2.37 -51.99 19.93
C LEU A 311 -2.99 -50.92 20.85
N GLN A 312 -2.76 -51.01 22.17
CA GLN A 312 -3.19 -49.96 23.13
C GLN A 312 -2.47 -48.63 22.87
N GLU A 313 -1.18 -48.65 22.57
CA GLU A 313 -0.41 -47.45 22.26
C GLU A 313 -0.88 -46.80 20.96
N ARG A 314 -1.13 -47.59 19.90
CA ARG A 314 -1.71 -47.09 18.64
C ARG A 314 -3.09 -46.48 18.83
N LEU A 315 -3.96 -47.13 19.60
CA LEU A 315 -5.28 -46.59 19.93
C LEU A 315 -5.17 -45.28 20.73
N ALA A 316 -4.19 -45.16 21.63
CA ALA A 316 -3.96 -43.94 22.40
C ALA A 316 -3.46 -42.78 21.53
N VAL A 317 -2.61 -43.05 20.53
CA VAL A 317 -2.16 -42.05 19.55
C VAL A 317 -3.32 -41.57 18.69
N GLU A 318 -4.10 -42.48 18.10
CA GLU A 318 -5.26 -42.10 17.26
C GLU A 318 -6.33 -41.33 18.07
N ASN A 319 -6.57 -41.69 19.33
CA ASN A 319 -7.51 -40.94 20.18
C ASN A 319 -6.99 -39.54 20.50
N ARG A 320 -5.68 -39.36 20.77
CA ARG A 320 -5.09 -38.03 21.01
C ARG A 320 -5.14 -37.15 19.76
N GLU A 321 -4.89 -37.72 18.59
CA GLU A 321 -4.99 -36.99 17.32
C GLU A 321 -6.44 -36.56 17.05
N LYS A 322 -7.43 -37.40 17.36
CA LYS A 322 -8.85 -37.02 17.31
C LYS A 322 -9.16 -35.85 18.24
N GLU A 323 -8.69 -35.90 19.50
CA GLU A 323 -8.91 -34.83 20.48
C GLU A 323 -8.28 -33.49 20.04
N VAL A 324 -7.08 -33.52 19.45
CA VAL A 324 -6.41 -32.31 18.94
C VAL A 324 -7.17 -31.72 17.75
N LEU A 325 -7.67 -32.56 16.83
CA LEU A 325 -8.44 -32.10 15.68
C LEU A 325 -9.79 -31.50 16.12
N ASP A 326 -10.49 -32.18 17.03
CA ASP A 326 -11.75 -31.68 17.59
C ASP A 326 -11.54 -30.34 18.31
N ALA A 327 -10.46 -30.19 19.07
CA ALA A 327 -10.09 -28.92 19.71
C ALA A 327 -9.80 -27.81 18.69
N ALA A 328 -9.13 -28.12 17.57
CA ALA A 328 -8.85 -27.15 16.52
C ALA A 328 -10.12 -26.69 15.79
N ILE A 329 -11.06 -27.61 15.51
CA ILE A 329 -12.36 -27.28 14.90
C ILE A 329 -13.18 -26.42 15.86
N GLN A 330 -13.21 -26.75 17.15
CA GLN A 330 -13.90 -25.95 18.17
C GLN A 330 -13.28 -24.56 18.32
N ALA A 331 -11.95 -24.45 18.27
CA ALA A 331 -11.27 -23.15 18.30
C ALA A 331 -11.62 -22.28 17.08
N SER A 332 -11.64 -22.88 15.88
CA SER A 332 -12.03 -22.17 14.64
C SER A 332 -13.49 -21.73 14.66
N ARG A 333 -14.41 -22.57 15.18
CA ARG A 333 -15.82 -22.20 15.35
C ARG A 333 -16.01 -21.11 16.41
N ALA A 334 -15.30 -21.18 17.53
CA ALA A 334 -15.35 -20.15 18.56
C ALA A 334 -14.83 -18.80 18.02
N GLU A 335 -13.81 -18.81 17.17
CA GLU A 335 -13.29 -17.61 16.52
C GLU A 335 -14.28 -17.03 15.49
N SER A 336 -14.93 -17.86 14.68
CA SER A 336 -15.95 -17.39 13.74
C SER A 336 -17.21 -16.90 14.44
N GLU A 337 -17.65 -17.55 15.51
CA GLU A 337 -18.75 -17.08 16.36
C GLU A 337 -18.41 -15.79 17.11
N ALA A 338 -17.15 -15.58 17.50
CA ALA A 338 -16.69 -14.32 18.08
C ALA A 338 -16.76 -13.19 17.06
N ARG A 339 -16.29 -13.42 15.83
CA ARG A 339 -16.41 -12.47 14.71
C ARG A 339 -17.87 -12.18 14.35
N ASN A 340 -18.72 -13.20 14.29
CA ASN A 340 -20.14 -13.01 14.01
C ASN A 340 -20.83 -12.20 15.10
N ARG A 341 -20.53 -12.47 16.39
CA ARG A 341 -21.04 -11.66 17.50
C ARG A 341 -20.57 -10.21 17.44
N GLU A 342 -19.34 -9.96 16.99
CA GLU A 342 -18.85 -8.59 16.77
C GLU A 342 -19.63 -7.88 15.66
N LEU A 343 -19.92 -8.58 14.57
CA LEU A 343 -20.72 -8.06 13.47
C LEU A 343 -22.18 -7.80 13.89
N ASP A 344 -22.80 -8.72 14.62
CA ASP A 344 -24.15 -8.56 15.15
C ASP A 344 -24.23 -7.39 16.13
N ALA A 345 -23.21 -7.19 16.98
CA ALA A 345 -23.13 -6.03 17.87
C ALA A 345 -23.03 -4.71 17.09
N LYS A 346 -22.33 -4.68 15.96
CA LYS A 346 -22.27 -3.51 15.06
C LYS A 346 -23.61 -3.27 14.37
N ILE A 347 -24.32 -4.32 13.99
CA ILE A 347 -25.66 -4.23 13.39
C ILE A 347 -26.66 -3.69 14.43
N GLU A 348 -26.66 -4.19 15.66
CA GLU A 348 -27.52 -3.69 16.74
C GLU A 348 -27.20 -2.23 17.10
N GLN A 349 -25.93 -1.83 17.09
CA GLN A 349 -25.55 -0.41 17.28
C GLN A 349 -26.13 0.49 16.18
N LEU A 350 -26.11 0.03 14.93
CA LEU A 350 -26.72 0.73 13.80
C LEU A 350 -28.26 0.80 13.93
N GLU A 351 -28.90 -0.29 14.37
CA GLU A 351 -30.35 -0.31 14.59
C GLU A 351 -30.79 0.61 15.73
N GLN A 352 -30.04 0.68 16.83
CA GLN A 352 -30.31 1.61 17.93
C GLN A 352 -30.14 3.07 17.52
N LEU A 353 -29.16 3.36 16.66
CA LEU A 353 -28.98 4.69 16.05
C LEU A 353 -30.19 5.05 15.18
N MET A 354 -30.66 4.12 14.36
CA MET A 354 -31.87 4.33 13.55
C MET A 354 -33.13 4.54 14.42
N GLN A 355 -33.31 3.78 15.50
CA GLN A 355 -34.46 3.95 16.42
C GLN A 355 -34.42 5.27 17.20
N ARG A 356 -33.25 5.76 17.58
CA ARG A 356 -33.10 7.08 18.22
C ARG A 356 -33.47 8.22 17.27
N LEU A 357 -33.09 8.09 15.99
CA LEU A 357 -33.48 9.06 14.97
C LEU A 357 -35.00 9.04 14.68
N GLN A 358 -35.65 7.89 14.88
CA GLN A 358 -37.10 7.75 14.68
C GLN A 358 -37.95 8.15 15.90
N THR A 359 -37.40 8.18 17.12
CA THR A 359 -38.17 8.42 18.37
C THR A 359 -37.98 9.80 18.99
N ALA A 360 -37.15 10.68 18.41
CA ALA A 360 -36.98 12.04 18.92
C ALA A 360 -38.27 12.87 18.75
N PRO A 361 -38.95 13.29 19.84
CA PRO A 361 -40.19 14.05 19.73
C PRO A 361 -39.90 15.50 19.32
N ALA A 362 -40.77 16.04 18.46
CA ALA A 362 -40.71 17.42 18.02
C ALA A 362 -41.22 18.40 19.10
N THR A 363 -40.58 19.58 19.16
CA THR A 363 -40.93 20.84 19.88
C THR A 363 -40.51 20.90 21.37
N ALA A 364 -40.09 22.02 21.97
CA ALA A 364 -40.16 23.45 21.62
C ALA A 364 -39.13 24.28 22.46
N GLY A 365 -38.74 25.45 21.95
CA GLY A 365 -38.60 26.69 22.74
C GLY A 365 -37.21 27.08 23.26
N ALA A 366 -36.63 28.13 22.67
CA ALA A 366 -35.69 29.04 23.34
C ALA A 366 -36.44 29.83 24.45
N PRO A 367 -35.78 30.45 25.46
CA PRO A 367 -35.14 31.75 25.18
C PRO A 367 -33.96 32.20 26.10
N THR A 368 -33.16 33.11 25.53
CA THR A 368 -32.48 34.32 26.10
C THR A 368 -31.57 34.30 27.35
N ALA A 369 -30.42 34.96 27.17
CA ALA A 369 -29.43 35.40 28.17
C ALA A 369 -29.94 36.49 29.14
N PRO A 370 -29.26 36.70 30.30
CA PRO A 370 -28.58 37.98 30.55
C PRO A 370 -27.21 37.85 31.31
N PRO A 371 -26.47 38.96 31.57
CA PRO A 371 -24.99 38.98 31.64
C PRO A 371 -24.34 39.20 33.03
N LEU A 372 -23.01 39.00 33.06
CA LEU A 372 -21.91 39.62 33.85
C LEU A 372 -22.10 39.93 35.35
N ALA A 373 -21.21 39.39 36.21
CA ALA A 373 -20.47 40.16 37.24
C ALA A 373 -19.35 39.35 37.97
N THR A 374 -18.15 39.94 37.96
CA THR A 374 -17.11 40.09 39.01
C THR A 374 -16.43 38.91 39.73
N GLU A 375 -15.11 38.88 39.52
CA GLU A 375 -13.99 38.82 40.49
C GLU A 375 -14.09 37.94 41.75
N THR A 376 -13.09 37.09 41.94
CA THR A 376 -12.10 37.28 43.02
C THR A 376 -10.92 36.33 42.87
N ALA A 377 -9.72 36.90 42.95
CA ALA A 377 -8.43 36.22 43.02
C ALA A 377 -8.05 35.88 44.47
N SER A 378 -7.21 34.85 44.65
CA SER A 378 -6.07 34.76 45.62
C SER A 378 -5.54 33.30 45.71
N PRO A 379 -4.32 33.03 46.21
CA PRO A 379 -3.07 33.20 45.47
C PRO A 379 -2.21 31.90 45.45
N ARG A 380 -1.20 31.88 44.58
CA ARG A 380 -0.08 30.91 44.66
C ARG A 380 0.93 31.31 45.75
N PRO A 381 1.65 30.33 46.30
CA PRO A 381 3.11 30.42 46.41
C PRO A 381 3.74 29.12 45.86
N GLY A 382 4.98 29.02 45.40
CA GLY A 382 6.12 29.90 45.25
C GLY A 382 7.20 29.06 44.55
N PHE A 383 8.07 29.71 43.76
CA PHE A 383 9.18 29.06 43.06
C PHE A 383 10.39 28.86 43.99
N ALA A 384 11.07 27.72 43.89
CA ALA A 384 12.52 27.63 44.06
C ALA A 384 13.09 26.48 43.21
N PRO A 385 14.34 26.58 42.72
CA PRO A 385 14.83 25.81 41.58
C PRO A 385 15.87 24.73 41.93
N GLY A 386 16.04 23.79 40.98
CA GLY A 386 17.32 23.14 40.71
C GLY A 386 17.48 21.69 41.16
N LYS A 387 17.50 20.76 40.19
CA LYS A 387 18.67 19.91 39.85
C LYS A 387 18.34 18.97 38.69
N ARG A 388 19.30 18.80 37.78
CA ARG A 388 19.34 17.79 36.71
C ARG A 388 19.62 16.39 37.30
N SER A 389 19.32 15.42 36.43
CA SER A 389 19.75 14.01 36.32
C SER A 389 19.01 12.93 37.12
N ASP A 390 18.52 11.98 36.32
CA ASP A 390 18.30 10.55 36.55
C ASP A 390 17.23 10.10 37.55
N ALA A 391 16.11 9.63 36.99
CA ALA A 391 15.36 8.53 37.58
C ALA A 391 14.59 7.74 36.52
N GLN A 392 14.95 6.47 36.47
CA GLN A 392 14.24 5.35 35.86
C GLN A 392 12.77 5.28 36.32
N ILE A 393 11.85 5.04 35.40
CA ILE A 393 10.57 4.32 35.60
C ILE A 393 10.38 3.46 34.34
N ALA A 394 10.79 2.20 34.36
CA ALA A 394 9.99 1.04 34.77
C ALA A 394 8.74 0.82 33.89
N PHE A 395 8.95 -0.02 32.86
CA PHE A 395 7.96 -0.70 32.03
C PHE A 395 6.92 -1.50 32.82
N ARG A 396 5.67 -1.54 32.33
CA ARG A 396 4.97 -2.79 31.94
C ARG A 396 3.51 -2.55 31.53
N GLN A 397 3.12 -3.09 30.36
CA GLN A 397 2.11 -4.17 30.13
C GLN A 397 1.74 -4.20 28.63
N VAL A 398 1.77 -5.29 27.84
CA VAL A 398 2.09 -6.71 28.04
C VAL A 398 2.62 -7.30 26.72
N ARG A 399 3.82 -7.91 26.78
CA ARG A 399 4.21 -9.12 26.03
C ARG A 399 4.31 -10.23 27.08
N ALA A 400 3.69 -11.38 26.87
CA ALA A 400 4.04 -12.59 27.60
C ALA A 400 3.63 -13.83 26.80
N TRP A 401 4.59 -14.70 26.48
CA TRP A 401 4.66 -16.02 27.10
C TRP A 401 6.07 -16.62 26.92
N ARG A 402 6.49 -17.38 27.95
CA ARG A 402 7.80 -18.03 28.24
C ARG A 402 8.92 -17.11 28.79
N ARG A 403 9.47 -17.32 30.00
CA ARG A 403 9.52 -18.49 30.92
C ARG A 403 9.68 -18.03 32.39
N ARG A 404 9.08 -18.75 33.34
CA ARG A 404 9.70 -19.04 34.64
C ARG A 404 9.46 -20.51 35.00
N LEU A 405 10.55 -21.27 35.12
CA LEU A 405 10.63 -22.45 35.98
C LEU A 405 11.01 -21.97 37.40
N PRO A 406 10.51 -22.59 38.48
CA PRO A 406 11.22 -22.63 39.75
C PRO A 406 12.07 -23.90 39.86
N ARG A 407 13.21 -23.76 40.55
CA ARG A 407 14.06 -24.88 40.99
C ARG A 407 13.34 -25.67 42.09
N LEU A 408 13.00 -26.92 41.80
CA LEU A 408 13.19 -28.03 42.74
C LEU A 408 13.87 -29.16 41.96
N ALA A 409 15.20 -29.13 41.95
CA ALA A 409 16.01 -30.31 41.71
C ALA A 409 16.70 -30.64 43.04
N ALA A 410 16.05 -31.49 43.82
CA ALA A 410 16.75 -32.57 44.48
C ALA A 410 16.24 -33.85 43.80
N LEU A 411 17.17 -34.62 43.24
CA LEU A 411 17.03 -35.89 42.50
C LEU A 411 16.71 -35.78 41.01
N GLY A 412 17.70 -36.12 40.17
CA GLY A 412 17.53 -36.32 38.73
C GLY A 412 18.69 -35.87 37.84
N THR A 413 19.80 -35.38 38.40
CA THR A 413 21.05 -35.11 37.66
C THR A 413 21.73 -36.44 37.33
N GLY A 414 21.27 -37.12 36.28
CA GLY A 414 21.90 -38.36 35.82
C GLY A 414 21.53 -38.78 34.41
N VAL A 415 20.29 -38.50 33.96
CA VAL A 415 19.81 -39.02 32.65
C VAL A 415 19.83 -37.97 31.54
N VAL A 416 19.67 -36.68 31.85
CA VAL A 416 19.61 -35.61 30.84
C VAL A 416 21.01 -35.25 30.28
N ALA A 417 22.06 -35.38 31.08
CA ALA A 417 23.43 -35.13 30.62
C ALA A 417 23.95 -36.20 29.65
N LEU A 418 23.43 -37.44 29.73
CA LEU A 418 23.80 -38.51 28.80
C LEU A 418 23.06 -38.38 27.45
N ALA A 419 21.82 -37.86 27.45
CA ALA A 419 21.06 -37.61 26.22
C ALA A 419 21.64 -36.46 25.38
N LEU A 420 22.20 -35.42 26.02
CA LEU A 420 22.84 -34.30 25.31
C LEU A 420 24.21 -34.65 24.73
N VAL A 421 24.93 -35.61 25.32
CA VAL A 421 26.21 -36.10 24.75
C VAL A 421 25.97 -37.08 23.60
N VAL A 422 24.85 -37.82 23.57
CA VAL A 422 24.50 -38.69 22.42
C VAL A 422 23.84 -37.90 21.27
N SER A 423 23.09 -36.84 21.56
CA SER A 423 22.53 -35.96 20.51
C SER A 423 23.58 -35.01 19.91
N GLY A 424 24.60 -34.60 20.68
CA GLY A 424 25.67 -33.72 20.21
C GLY A 424 26.77 -34.39 19.38
N ILE A 425 26.73 -35.73 19.21
CA ILE A 425 27.73 -36.47 18.42
C ILE A 425 27.13 -37.07 17.13
N LYS A 426 25.81 -37.00 16.90
CA LYS A 426 25.17 -37.47 15.66
C LYS A 426 25.00 -36.41 14.56
N SER A 427 25.14 -35.12 14.85
CA SER A 427 24.92 -34.03 13.88
C SER A 427 26.17 -33.62 13.08
N LEU A 428 27.29 -34.34 13.19
CA LEU A 428 28.56 -33.98 12.52
C LEU A 428 28.87 -34.84 11.28
N THR A 429 27.96 -35.70 10.83
CA THR A 429 28.20 -36.59 9.67
C THR A 429 27.02 -36.71 8.69
N ALA A 430 25.99 -35.88 8.81
CA ALA A 430 24.83 -35.90 7.91
C ALA A 430 24.99 -34.81 6.85
N GLY A 431 24.94 -35.17 5.55
CA GLY A 431 24.81 -34.18 4.48
C GLY A 431 23.45 -33.46 4.52
N PRO A 432 23.22 -32.46 3.65
CA PRO A 432 21.94 -31.73 3.62
C PRO A 432 20.76 -32.70 3.42
N PRO A 433 19.59 -32.42 4.00
CA PRO A 433 18.42 -33.28 3.87
C PRO A 433 18.01 -33.43 2.41
N THR A 434 17.48 -34.60 2.08
CA THR A 434 17.06 -34.92 0.71
C THR A 434 15.56 -34.80 0.57
N SER A 435 15.09 -34.21 -0.53
CA SER A 435 13.66 -34.12 -0.81
C SER A 435 13.13 -35.45 -1.33
N PHE A 436 11.93 -35.83 -0.89
CA PHE A 436 11.22 -37.01 -1.39
C PHE A 436 9.81 -36.63 -1.82
N SER A 437 9.28 -37.35 -2.81
CA SER A 437 7.92 -37.14 -3.31
C SER A 437 7.01 -38.29 -2.87
N GLN A 438 5.86 -37.94 -2.29
CA GLN A 438 4.80 -38.88 -1.92
C GLN A 438 3.44 -38.25 -2.20
N GLY A 439 2.59 -38.95 -2.96
CA GLY A 439 1.23 -38.49 -3.26
C GLY A 439 1.15 -37.17 -4.05
N GLY A 440 2.17 -36.86 -4.87
CA GLY A 440 2.26 -35.60 -5.62
C GLY A 440 2.67 -34.40 -4.77
N LYS A 441 3.10 -34.63 -3.53
CA LYS A 441 3.65 -33.62 -2.63
C LYS A 441 5.09 -33.97 -2.27
N TRP A 442 5.81 -32.99 -1.76
CA TRP A 442 7.21 -33.10 -1.37
C TRP A 442 7.38 -32.95 0.14
N GLY A 443 8.28 -33.76 0.68
CA GLY A 443 8.75 -33.74 2.06
C GLY A 443 10.28 -33.83 2.12
N LEU A 444 10.84 -33.82 3.33
CA LEU A 444 12.27 -33.92 3.58
C LEU A 444 12.61 -35.20 4.34
N LEU A 445 13.73 -35.82 3.97
CA LEU A 445 14.38 -36.88 4.71
C LEU A 445 15.68 -36.36 5.34
N GLU A 446 15.96 -36.75 6.58
CA GLU A 446 17.29 -36.63 7.16
C GLU A 446 18.31 -37.41 6.33
N ALA A 447 19.62 -37.11 6.50
CA ALA A 447 20.68 -37.86 5.81
C ALA A 447 20.67 -39.37 6.09
N GLY A 448 20.05 -39.80 7.19
CA GLY A 448 19.84 -41.21 7.53
C GLY A 448 18.68 -41.89 6.79
N GLY A 449 17.88 -41.15 6.02
CA GLY A 449 16.69 -41.64 5.32
C GLY A 449 15.40 -41.59 6.15
N ASP A 450 15.47 -41.15 7.40
CA ASP A 450 14.30 -40.94 8.26
C ASP A 450 13.52 -39.70 7.80
N THR A 451 12.19 -39.72 7.91
CA THR A 451 11.35 -38.58 7.49
C THR A 451 11.49 -37.41 8.46
N LEU A 452 12.12 -36.33 8.00
CA LEU A 452 12.25 -35.07 8.72
C LEU A 452 10.97 -34.24 8.62
N VAL A 453 10.43 -34.11 7.40
CA VAL A 453 9.18 -33.39 7.13
C VAL A 453 8.32 -34.25 6.21
N ALA A 454 7.11 -34.58 6.67
CA ALA A 454 6.15 -35.33 5.87
C ALA A 454 5.79 -34.59 4.58
N ALA A 455 5.44 -35.33 3.52
CA ALA A 455 5.13 -34.75 2.23
C ALA A 455 3.89 -33.82 2.29
N ARG A 456 4.13 -32.51 2.29
CA ARG A 456 3.08 -31.49 2.40
C ARG A 456 3.22 -30.35 1.39
N TYR A 457 4.42 -30.10 0.90
CA TYR A 457 4.72 -29.03 -0.04
C TYR A 457 4.38 -29.43 -1.47
N SER A 458 4.05 -28.45 -2.30
CA SER A 458 3.84 -28.63 -3.74
C SER A 458 5.17 -28.71 -4.47
N ALA A 459 6.20 -28.01 -3.97
CA ALA A 459 7.58 -28.10 -4.43
C ALA A 459 8.55 -27.77 -3.29
N ILE A 460 9.77 -28.30 -3.36
CA ILE A 460 10.91 -27.92 -2.51
C ILE A 460 12.10 -27.70 -3.46
N GLY A 461 12.69 -26.51 -3.40
CA GLY A 461 13.90 -26.15 -4.14
C GLY A 461 15.16 -26.80 -3.56
N PRO A 462 16.32 -26.62 -4.22
CA PRO A 462 17.58 -27.08 -3.65
C PRO A 462 17.93 -26.33 -2.37
N PHE A 463 18.61 -27.00 -1.44
CA PHE A 463 19.21 -26.34 -0.28
C PHE A 463 20.39 -25.47 -0.73
N GLN A 464 20.36 -24.21 -0.33
CA GLN A 464 21.42 -23.22 -0.50
C GLN A 464 21.61 -22.52 0.85
N ASP A 465 22.85 -22.48 1.34
CA ASP A 465 23.20 -21.87 2.64
C ASP A 465 22.31 -22.34 3.81
N GLY A 466 21.98 -23.64 3.82
CA GLY A 466 21.18 -24.27 4.88
C GLY A 466 19.67 -24.01 4.81
N ARG A 467 19.15 -23.47 3.69
CA ARG A 467 17.72 -23.20 3.49
C ARG A 467 17.25 -23.62 2.10
N ALA A 468 15.99 -23.99 1.98
CA ALA A 468 15.34 -24.28 0.70
C ALA A 468 14.03 -23.50 0.55
N VAL A 469 13.75 -23.01 -0.66
CA VAL A 469 12.44 -22.43 -0.99
C VAL A 469 11.40 -23.56 -1.03
N VAL A 470 10.28 -23.36 -0.34
CA VAL A 470 9.16 -24.29 -0.34
C VAL A 470 7.92 -23.62 -0.93
N GLU A 471 7.17 -24.37 -1.72
CA GLU A 471 5.88 -23.92 -2.24
C GLU A 471 4.75 -24.70 -1.56
N GLN A 472 3.73 -24.01 -1.06
CA GLN A 472 2.51 -24.61 -0.55
C GLN A 472 1.31 -23.78 -0.98
N ALA A 473 0.34 -24.41 -1.64
CA ALA A 473 -0.89 -23.75 -2.07
C ALA A 473 -0.65 -22.45 -2.88
N ARG A 474 0.37 -22.46 -3.76
CA ARG A 474 0.84 -21.33 -4.58
C ARG A 474 1.49 -20.17 -3.83
N ALA A 475 1.73 -20.33 -2.53
CA ALA A 475 2.52 -19.41 -1.75
C ALA A 475 3.92 -20.00 -1.51
N PHE A 476 4.92 -19.13 -1.35
CA PHE A 476 6.32 -19.51 -1.18
C PHE A 476 6.85 -19.08 0.18
N GLY A 477 7.76 -19.89 0.73
CA GLY A 477 8.42 -19.68 2.02
C GLY A 477 9.78 -20.35 2.07
N PHE A 478 10.43 -20.35 3.24
CA PHE A 478 11.73 -21.00 3.48
C PHE A 478 11.63 -22.08 4.54
N ILE A 479 12.33 -23.18 4.30
CA ILE A 479 12.56 -24.24 5.27
C ILE A 479 14.07 -24.39 5.51
N ASP A 480 14.48 -24.66 6.76
CA ASP A 480 15.87 -24.97 7.09
C ASP A 480 16.18 -26.47 7.01
N GLU A 481 17.45 -26.83 7.20
CA GLU A 481 17.92 -28.23 7.17
C GLU A 481 17.38 -29.08 8.33
N ASP A 482 16.88 -28.45 9.40
CA ASP A 482 16.21 -29.11 10.52
C ASP A 482 14.71 -29.32 10.25
N GLY A 483 14.22 -28.92 9.06
CA GLY A 483 12.82 -29.06 8.66
C GLY A 483 11.89 -28.03 9.29
N GLN A 484 12.42 -26.97 9.90
CA GLN A 484 11.63 -25.86 10.43
C GLN A 484 11.37 -24.83 9.34
N GLU A 485 10.13 -24.34 9.27
CA GLU A 485 9.80 -23.21 8.41
C GLU A 485 10.40 -21.93 9.00
N VAL A 486 11.51 -21.48 8.42
CA VAL A 486 12.11 -20.17 8.76
C VAL A 486 11.18 -19.05 8.33
N LEU A 487 10.49 -19.25 7.20
CA LEU A 487 9.49 -18.33 6.68
C LEU A 487 8.29 -19.13 6.16
N PRO A 488 7.08 -18.95 6.73
CA PRO A 488 5.92 -19.71 6.29
C PRO A 488 5.53 -19.34 4.85
N PRO A 489 4.99 -20.29 4.07
CA PRO A 489 4.53 -20.02 2.71
C PRO A 489 3.43 -18.95 2.66
N THR A 490 3.81 -17.72 2.33
CA THR A 490 2.93 -16.53 2.38
C THR A 490 3.10 -15.58 1.20
N TYR A 491 4.19 -15.71 0.43
CA TYR A 491 4.52 -14.81 -0.68
C TYR A 491 4.10 -15.39 -2.04
N ASP A 492 3.79 -14.53 -3.02
CA ASP A 492 3.39 -14.97 -4.37
C ASP A 492 4.57 -15.48 -5.21
N ALA A 493 5.79 -15.07 -4.87
CA ALA A 493 7.04 -15.65 -5.34
C ALA A 493 8.15 -15.35 -4.34
N LEU A 494 9.12 -16.25 -4.23
CA LEU A 494 10.29 -16.11 -3.38
C LEU A 494 11.48 -16.74 -4.08
N ASN A 495 12.55 -15.96 -4.24
CA ASN A 495 13.83 -16.45 -4.72
C ASN A 495 14.68 -16.98 -3.56
N SER A 496 15.69 -17.79 -3.87
CA SER A 496 16.76 -18.08 -2.91
C SER A 496 17.47 -16.80 -2.48
N TYR A 497 18.12 -16.84 -1.32
CA TYR A 497 19.00 -15.75 -0.89
C TYR A 497 20.13 -15.55 -1.91
N SER A 498 20.38 -14.28 -2.22
CA SER A 498 21.54 -13.85 -3.01
C SER A 498 22.33 -12.86 -2.15
N GLY A 499 23.44 -13.31 -1.58
CA GLY A 499 24.06 -12.61 -0.47
C GLY A 499 23.19 -12.68 0.79
N LYS A 500 22.83 -11.53 1.37
CA LYS A 500 22.09 -11.44 2.65
C LYS A 500 20.58 -11.33 2.49
N TYR A 501 20.10 -11.21 1.26
CA TYR A 501 18.72 -10.84 0.97
C TYR A 501 18.10 -11.78 -0.06
N ALA A 502 16.81 -12.05 0.10
CA ALA A 502 16.02 -12.79 -0.87
C ALA A 502 14.96 -11.87 -1.46
N ARG A 503 14.82 -11.87 -2.79
CA ARG A 503 13.77 -11.12 -3.48
C ARG A 503 12.44 -11.86 -3.34
N VAL A 504 11.42 -11.13 -2.92
CA VAL A 504 10.03 -11.62 -2.81
C VAL A 504 9.11 -10.81 -3.71
N ARG A 505 8.02 -11.44 -4.13
CA ARG A 505 6.92 -10.78 -4.84
C ARG A 505 5.65 -10.83 -4.00
N ILE A 506 5.00 -9.68 -3.87
CA ILE A 506 3.72 -9.50 -3.20
C ILE A 506 2.80 -8.73 -4.15
N GLY A 507 1.76 -9.39 -4.63
CA GLY A 507 0.92 -8.92 -5.73
C GLY A 507 1.76 -8.62 -6.97
N ASP A 508 1.70 -7.36 -7.41
CA ASP A 508 2.41 -6.84 -8.58
C ASP A 508 3.71 -6.10 -8.23
N THR A 509 4.16 -6.19 -6.97
CA THR A 509 5.37 -5.50 -6.49
C THR A 509 6.41 -6.46 -5.98
N TYR A 510 7.66 -5.99 -5.96
CA TYR A 510 8.81 -6.71 -5.46
C TYR A 510 9.39 -6.00 -4.23
N THR A 511 9.79 -6.77 -3.25
CA THR A 511 10.58 -6.31 -2.11
C THR A 511 11.64 -7.35 -1.77
N PHE A 512 12.37 -7.15 -0.69
CA PHE A 512 13.40 -8.07 -0.22
C PHE A 512 13.16 -8.41 1.24
N ILE A 513 13.59 -9.62 1.62
CA ILE A 513 13.62 -10.06 3.02
C ILE A 513 15.04 -10.36 3.44
N ASP A 514 15.36 -10.07 4.70
CA ASP A 514 16.64 -10.44 5.31
C ASP A 514 16.65 -11.89 5.82
N GLU A 515 17.78 -12.33 6.38
CA GLU A 515 17.96 -13.67 6.94
C GLU A 515 17.05 -13.96 8.15
N GLN A 516 16.54 -12.92 8.82
CA GLN A 516 15.61 -13.00 9.93
C GLN A 516 14.14 -13.07 9.46
N GLY A 517 13.90 -12.93 8.15
CA GLY A 517 12.57 -12.91 7.55
C GLY A 517 11.88 -11.56 7.64
N GLN A 518 12.62 -10.49 7.92
CA GLN A 518 12.08 -9.13 7.95
C GLN A 518 12.09 -8.53 6.54
N GLU A 519 10.93 -8.02 6.12
CA GLU A 519 10.75 -7.30 4.84
C GLU A 519 11.42 -5.92 4.87
N PHE A 520 11.90 -5.50 3.70
CA PHE A 520 12.35 -4.13 3.47
C PHE A 520 11.12 -3.19 3.49
N PRO A 521 11.27 -1.94 3.95
CA PRO A 521 10.17 -0.98 4.02
C PRO A 521 9.69 -0.48 2.64
N SER A 522 10.47 -0.75 1.58
CA SER A 522 10.25 -0.22 0.23
C SER A 522 9.80 -1.31 -0.74
N TYR A 523 8.88 -0.94 -1.64
CA TYR A 523 8.31 -1.82 -2.66
C TYR A 523 8.56 -1.26 -4.06
N TYR A 524 8.89 -2.13 -5.00
CA TYR A 524 9.35 -1.79 -6.35
C TYR A 524 8.47 -2.43 -7.41
N TYR A 525 8.29 -1.78 -8.56
CA TYR A 525 7.56 -2.35 -9.70
C TYR A 525 8.31 -3.52 -10.33
N ASN A 526 9.64 -3.49 -10.27
CA ASN A 526 10.49 -4.58 -10.65
C ASN A 526 11.77 -4.52 -9.81
N ALA A 527 12.42 -5.67 -9.62
CA ALA A 527 13.67 -5.76 -8.91
C ALA A 527 14.47 -6.92 -9.48
N LEU A 528 15.79 -6.87 -9.48
CA LEU A 528 16.67 -8.01 -9.69
C LEU A 528 17.20 -8.51 -8.34
N ASP A 529 17.70 -9.75 -8.32
CA ASP A 529 18.33 -10.30 -7.13
C ASP A 529 19.60 -9.50 -6.78
N PHE A 530 19.94 -9.45 -5.50
CA PHE A 530 21.19 -8.84 -5.06
C PHE A 530 22.39 -9.54 -5.72
N ALA A 531 23.34 -8.78 -6.24
CA ALA A 531 24.57 -9.27 -6.79
C ALA A 531 25.71 -8.34 -6.35
N GLU A 532 26.75 -8.92 -5.76
CA GLU A 532 27.92 -8.20 -5.25
C GLU A 532 27.63 -7.01 -4.33
N GLY A 533 26.56 -7.09 -3.55
CA GLY A 533 26.13 -6.07 -2.59
C GLY A 533 25.08 -5.08 -3.10
N TYR A 534 24.66 -5.17 -4.37
CA TYR A 534 23.69 -4.25 -4.96
C TYR A 534 22.54 -4.99 -5.62
N ALA A 535 21.33 -4.40 -5.59
CA ALA A 535 20.20 -4.84 -6.40
C ALA A 535 19.71 -3.71 -7.30
N ALA A 536 19.46 -4.02 -8.57
CA ALA A 536 18.79 -3.12 -9.48
C ALA A 536 17.28 -3.16 -9.21
N VAL A 537 16.68 -2.01 -8.91
CA VAL A 537 15.26 -1.86 -8.61
C VAL A 537 14.63 -0.81 -9.50
N LEU A 538 13.35 -0.97 -9.78
CA LEU A 538 12.56 -0.10 -10.62
C LEU A 538 11.42 0.50 -9.79
N ASP A 539 11.43 1.81 -9.65
CA ASP A 539 10.27 2.57 -9.17
C ASP A 539 9.79 3.54 -10.27
N TYR A 540 9.00 4.53 -9.88
CA TYR A 540 8.46 5.53 -10.79
C TYR A 540 9.51 6.49 -11.40
N ARG A 541 10.69 6.62 -10.79
CA ARG A 541 11.79 7.48 -11.24
C ARG A 541 12.61 6.80 -12.34
N GLY A 542 12.61 5.48 -12.38
CA GLY A 542 13.38 4.66 -13.30
C GLY A 542 14.14 3.56 -12.57
N TRP A 543 15.09 2.92 -13.26
CA TRP A 543 15.95 1.93 -12.64
C TRP A 543 17.04 2.61 -11.82
N PHE A 544 17.34 2.08 -10.64
CA PHE A 544 18.47 2.50 -9.80
C PHE A 544 18.97 1.33 -8.96
N TYR A 545 20.06 1.53 -8.22
CA TYR A 545 20.63 0.50 -7.35
C TYR A 545 20.42 0.81 -5.87
N ILE A 546 20.16 -0.24 -5.09
CA ILE A 546 20.12 -0.21 -3.62
C ILE A 546 21.15 -1.17 -3.04
N GLU A 547 21.66 -0.84 -1.85
CA GLU A 547 22.62 -1.66 -1.10
C GLU A 547 21.96 -2.47 0.03
N GLY A 548 20.76 -2.09 0.43
CA GLY A 548 20.07 -2.67 1.59
C GLY A 548 18.68 -2.05 1.82
N PRO A 549 18.12 -2.23 3.04
CA PRO A 549 16.77 -1.77 3.38
C PRO A 549 16.66 -0.27 3.60
N ASP A 550 17.78 0.40 3.91
CA ASP A 550 17.82 1.83 4.15
C ASP A 550 17.70 2.62 2.84
N GLU A 551 16.99 3.74 2.87
CA GLU A 551 16.96 4.65 1.73
C GLU A 551 18.36 5.19 1.42
N PRO A 552 18.73 5.31 0.14
CA PRO A 552 20.04 5.83 -0.23
C PRO A 552 20.23 7.25 0.32
N ALA A 553 21.34 7.48 1.04
CA ALA A 553 21.66 8.75 1.69
C ALA A 553 21.84 9.94 0.72
N SER A 554 21.91 9.68 -0.58
CA SER A 554 22.00 10.68 -1.64
C SER A 554 21.06 10.32 -2.79
N LYS A 555 20.70 11.31 -3.61
CA LYS A 555 19.81 11.11 -4.77
C LYS A 555 20.39 10.01 -5.68
N PRO A 556 19.68 8.89 -5.88
CA PRO A 556 20.23 7.76 -6.61
C PRO A 556 20.41 8.09 -8.10
N LYS A 557 21.43 7.51 -8.72
CA LYS A 557 21.61 7.60 -10.18
C LYS A 557 20.55 6.75 -10.88
N LEU A 558 19.83 7.37 -11.81
CA LEU A 558 18.71 6.76 -12.52
C LEU A 558 19.14 6.27 -13.91
N PHE A 559 18.56 5.15 -14.33
CA PHE A 559 18.82 4.47 -15.60
C PHE A 559 17.50 4.10 -16.29
N ARG A 560 17.52 3.96 -17.62
CA ARG A 560 16.37 3.44 -18.38
C ARG A 560 16.22 1.93 -18.24
N GLU A 561 17.34 1.23 -18.11
CA GLU A 561 17.43 -0.19 -17.78
C GLU A 561 18.68 -0.39 -16.91
N ALA A 562 18.61 -1.30 -15.94
CA ALA A 562 19.73 -1.70 -15.11
C ALA A 562 19.76 -3.22 -14.95
N TYR A 563 20.97 -3.78 -14.85
CA TYR A 563 21.22 -5.21 -14.78
C TYR A 563 22.13 -5.52 -13.60
N SER A 564 22.17 -6.78 -13.13
CA SER A 564 22.98 -7.18 -11.98
C SER A 564 24.48 -6.92 -12.20
N PHE A 565 25.20 -6.58 -11.13
CA PHE A 565 26.66 -6.51 -11.16
C PHE A 565 27.28 -7.90 -11.33
N HIS A 566 28.29 -7.99 -12.17
CA HIS A 566 29.13 -9.17 -12.35
C HIS A 566 30.58 -8.72 -12.60
N GLN A 567 31.51 -9.23 -11.80
CA GLN A 567 32.92 -8.84 -11.78
C GLN A 567 33.11 -7.33 -11.62
N GLY A 568 32.31 -6.68 -10.76
CA GLY A 568 32.41 -5.25 -10.50
C GLY A 568 31.81 -4.33 -11.56
N LEU A 569 31.27 -4.88 -12.65
CA LEU A 569 30.63 -4.15 -13.74
C LEU A 569 29.14 -4.46 -13.83
N ALA A 570 28.33 -3.45 -14.13
CA ALA A 570 26.92 -3.65 -14.47
C ALA A 570 26.61 -3.00 -15.81
N ARG A 571 25.91 -3.74 -16.68
CA ARG A 571 25.34 -3.18 -17.89
C ARG A 571 24.17 -2.28 -17.49
N VAL A 572 24.07 -1.11 -18.12
CA VAL A 572 22.95 -0.19 -17.93
C VAL A 572 22.59 0.46 -19.26
N ARG A 573 21.36 0.97 -19.35
CA ARG A 573 20.91 1.76 -20.49
C ARG A 573 20.66 3.20 -20.06
N LEU A 574 21.35 4.11 -20.72
CA LEU A 574 21.17 5.56 -20.60
C LEU A 574 20.32 6.07 -21.77
N ALA A 575 20.12 7.39 -21.85
CA ALA A 575 19.33 8.00 -22.91
C ALA A 575 19.90 7.78 -24.31
N ASP A 576 21.23 7.68 -24.42
CA ASP A 576 22.03 7.61 -25.64
C ASP A 576 22.53 6.20 -25.99
N GLY A 577 22.22 5.17 -25.18
CA GLY A 577 22.56 3.78 -25.48
C GLY A 577 22.86 2.93 -24.26
N TYR A 578 23.30 1.70 -24.51
CA TYR A 578 23.87 0.81 -23.51
C TYR A 578 25.30 1.22 -23.18
N THR A 579 25.68 1.01 -21.92
CA THR A 579 27.05 1.16 -21.42
C THR A 579 27.24 0.25 -20.21
N PHE A 580 28.43 0.27 -19.63
CA PHE A 580 28.74 -0.43 -18.37
C PHE A 580 29.20 0.58 -17.33
N ILE A 581 28.86 0.31 -16.08
CA ILE A 581 29.21 1.13 -14.92
C ILE A 581 29.91 0.28 -13.87
N THR A 582 30.81 0.91 -13.10
CA THR A 582 31.41 0.33 -11.90
C THR A 582 30.56 0.67 -10.67
N LYS A 583 30.87 0.04 -9.53
CA LYS A 583 30.23 0.40 -8.24
C LYS A 583 30.54 1.84 -7.83
N ASP A 584 31.77 2.29 -8.07
CA ASP A 584 32.20 3.67 -7.79
C ASP A 584 31.38 4.71 -8.59
N TYR A 585 30.86 4.33 -9.76
CA TYR A 585 29.96 5.19 -10.52
C TYR A 585 28.70 5.53 -9.72
N LEU A 586 28.19 4.64 -8.86
CA LEU A 586 26.96 4.87 -8.11
C LEU A 586 27.10 5.95 -7.03
N SER A 587 28.28 6.05 -6.42
CA SER A 587 28.59 7.00 -5.34
C SER A 587 29.37 8.24 -5.79
N SER A 588 29.95 8.23 -7.00
CA SER A 588 30.75 9.33 -7.53
C SER A 588 29.90 10.57 -7.84
N THR A 589 30.32 11.72 -7.29
CA THR A 589 29.85 13.06 -7.66
C THR A 589 30.59 13.65 -8.86
N GLU A 590 31.67 12.99 -9.32
CA GLU A 590 32.44 13.44 -10.47
C GLU A 590 31.81 12.93 -11.78
N PRO A 591 31.68 13.80 -12.81
CA PRO A 591 31.15 13.40 -14.12
C PRO A 591 32.09 12.46 -14.90
N ASP A 592 33.32 12.24 -14.42
CA ASP A 592 34.46 11.73 -15.20
C ASP A 592 34.88 10.28 -14.88
N THR A 593 34.11 9.55 -14.06
CA THR A 593 34.18 8.07 -14.09
C THR A 593 33.61 7.64 -15.44
N LYS A 594 34.44 7.63 -16.49
CA LYS A 594 34.03 7.31 -17.86
C LYS A 594 33.21 6.02 -17.82
N PRO A 595 31.89 6.08 -18.05
CA PRO A 595 31.16 4.87 -18.41
C PRO A 595 31.81 4.35 -19.69
N PHE A 596 31.77 3.04 -19.88
CA PHE A 596 32.29 2.38 -21.08
C PHE A 596 31.72 3.04 -22.35
N GLY A 597 32.21 2.65 -23.53
CA GLY A 597 31.68 3.14 -24.80
C GLY A 597 30.13 3.13 -24.86
N ARG A 598 29.56 3.98 -25.73
CA ARG A 598 28.12 3.99 -25.97
C ARG A 598 27.79 3.00 -27.07
N TYR A 599 26.90 2.08 -26.75
CA TYR A 599 26.54 0.98 -27.64
C TYR A 599 25.05 1.01 -27.94
N SER A 600 24.69 0.75 -29.19
CA SER A 600 23.29 0.51 -29.59
C SER A 600 22.72 -0.78 -29.00
N SER A 601 23.59 -1.75 -28.68
CA SER A 601 23.28 -3.01 -27.99
C SER A 601 24.52 -3.49 -27.25
N ALA A 602 24.34 -4.09 -26.08
CA ALA A 602 25.40 -4.74 -25.32
C ALA A 602 24.85 -6.01 -24.64
N THR A 603 25.64 -7.07 -24.54
CA THR A 603 25.36 -8.23 -23.67
C THR A 603 26.04 -8.04 -22.31
N ASP A 604 25.65 -8.85 -21.32
CA ASP A 604 26.44 -8.96 -20.09
C ASP A 604 27.80 -9.62 -20.37
N PHE A 605 28.74 -9.42 -19.46
CA PHE A 605 30.06 -10.06 -19.54
C PHE A 605 29.95 -11.56 -19.29
N ALA A 606 30.54 -12.35 -20.19
CA ALA A 606 30.71 -13.79 -20.05
C ALA A 606 32.15 -14.15 -20.44
N ASP A 607 32.84 -14.90 -19.59
CA ASP A 607 34.26 -15.26 -19.78
C ASP A 607 35.18 -14.04 -20.03
N GLY A 608 34.90 -12.93 -19.34
CA GLY A 608 35.66 -11.68 -19.47
C GLY A 608 35.39 -10.90 -20.77
N LYS A 609 34.37 -11.27 -21.54
CA LYS A 609 34.01 -10.59 -22.79
C LYS A 609 32.54 -10.18 -22.84
N ALA A 610 32.26 -9.01 -23.38
CA ALA A 610 30.90 -8.56 -23.69
C ALA A 610 30.75 -8.25 -25.17
N ARG A 611 29.66 -8.70 -25.79
CA ARG A 611 29.36 -8.40 -27.20
C ARG A 611 28.63 -7.06 -27.29
N VAL A 612 29.20 -6.11 -28.00
CA VAL A 612 28.66 -4.76 -28.15
C VAL A 612 28.48 -4.38 -29.60
N THR A 613 27.55 -3.46 -29.87
CA THR A 613 27.33 -2.90 -31.21
C THR A 613 27.43 -1.39 -31.20
N GLN A 614 28.42 -0.86 -31.93
CA GLN A 614 28.67 0.56 -32.08
C GLN A 614 28.72 0.91 -33.57
N ASP A 615 28.03 1.97 -33.98
CA ASP A 615 28.00 2.45 -35.37
C ASP A 615 27.69 1.34 -36.41
N GLY A 616 26.78 0.42 -36.05
CA GLY A 616 26.37 -0.70 -36.90
C GLY A 616 27.37 -1.85 -37.00
N ARG A 617 28.48 -1.81 -36.26
CA ARG A 617 29.46 -2.91 -36.17
C ARG A 617 29.37 -3.61 -34.83
N THR A 618 29.36 -4.94 -34.86
CA THR A 618 29.35 -5.79 -33.66
C THR A 618 30.73 -6.38 -33.42
N PHE A 619 31.23 -6.24 -32.20
CA PHE A 619 32.54 -6.76 -31.75
C PHE A 619 32.48 -7.10 -30.25
N TYR A 620 33.55 -7.71 -29.72
CA TYR A 620 33.67 -8.00 -28.29
C TYR A 620 34.57 -6.96 -27.61
N ILE A 621 34.26 -6.65 -26.36
CA ILE A 621 35.12 -5.84 -25.48
C ILE A 621 35.48 -6.65 -24.24
N ASP A 622 36.64 -6.36 -23.65
CA ASP A 622 37.04 -6.84 -22.32
C ASP A 622 36.54 -5.93 -21.18
N GLU A 623 36.90 -6.28 -19.95
CA GLU A 623 36.53 -5.57 -18.72
C GLU A 623 37.15 -4.17 -18.60
N ASP A 624 38.17 -3.85 -19.42
CA ASP A 624 38.74 -2.51 -19.54
C ASP A 624 38.03 -1.67 -20.64
N GLY A 625 37.15 -2.32 -21.42
CA GLY A 625 36.42 -1.73 -22.52
C GLY A 625 37.17 -1.75 -23.85
N ASP A 626 38.31 -2.45 -23.89
CA ASP A 626 39.14 -2.57 -25.08
C ASP A 626 38.58 -3.63 -26.03
N PRO A 627 38.55 -3.39 -27.35
CA PRO A 627 38.09 -4.37 -28.32
C PRO A 627 38.97 -5.62 -28.32
N VAL A 628 38.36 -6.80 -28.20
CA VAL A 628 39.03 -8.10 -28.24
C VAL A 628 38.48 -8.99 -29.36
N GLU A 629 39.32 -9.92 -29.83
CA GLU A 629 38.96 -10.90 -30.88
C GLU A 629 37.94 -11.95 -30.41
#